data_AF-R6LYD9-F1
#
_entry.id   AF-R6LYD9-F1
#
_cell.length_a   1.000
_cell.length_b   1.000
_cell.length_c   1.000
_cell.angle_alpha   90.00
_cell.angle_beta   90.00
_cell.angle_gamma   90.00
#
_symmetry.space_group_name_H-M   'P 1'
#
loop_
_entity.id
_entity.type
_entity.pdbx_description
1 polymer ?
#
loop_
_entity_poly.entity_id
_entity_poly.type
_entity_poly.pdbx_seq_one_letter_code
_entity_poly.pdbx_strand_id
1 'polypeptide(L)' 'MSTTLLVAIGAGIAVLTGIGAGLGIGKATSSAVDAIARQPEASGKISSSLLLGCALAEATAIYGFVIALLIILLLK' A
#
# COMPACT_ATOMS: atom_id res chain seq x y z
N MET A 1 27.10 -10.82 -14.85
CA MET A 1 26.31 -9.84 -14.06
C MET A 1 26.57 -10.13 -12.59
N SER A 2 26.95 -9.14 -11.79
CA SER A 2 27.23 -9.36 -10.37
C SER A 2 25.95 -9.75 -9.63
N THR A 3 25.97 -10.80 -8.80
CA THR A 3 24.83 -11.26 -7.99
C THR A 3 24.23 -10.13 -7.16
N THR A 4 25.07 -9.23 -6.65
CA THR A 4 24.65 -8.04 -5.90
C THR A 4 23.75 -7.10 -6.71
N LEU A 5 24.00 -6.95 -8.02
CA LEU A 5 23.17 -6.12 -8.90
C LEU A 5 21.76 -6.73 -9.06
N LEU A 6 21.68 -8.05 -9.24
CA LEU A 6 20.41 -8.76 -9.35
C LEU A 6 19.58 -8.67 -8.06
N VAL A 7 20.24 -8.80 -6.90
CA VAL A 7 19.62 -8.66 -5.58
C VAL A 7 19.05 -7.24 -5.39
N ALA A 8 19.80 -6.20 -5.74
CA ALA A 8 19.34 -4.82 -5.64
C ALA A 8 18.14 -4.54 -6.57
N ILE A 9 18.17 -5.04 -7.81
CA ILE A 9 17.06 -4.90 -8.75
C ILE A 9 15.81 -5.64 -8.23
N GLY A 10 15.96 -6.87 -7.74
CA GLY A 10 14.85 -7.65 -7.19
C GLY A 10 14.17 -6.96 -6.01
N ALA A 11 14.94 -6.39 -5.09
CA ALA A 11 14.41 -5.60 -3.98
C ALA A 11 13.67 -4.33 -4.46
N GLY A 12 14.22 -3.64 -5.47
CA GLY A 12 13.57 -2.48 -6.08
C GLY A 12 12.25 -2.81 -6.77
N ILE A 13 12.14 -3.98 -7.39
CA ILE A 13 10.89 -4.45 -8.01
C ILE A 13 9.85 -4.81 -6.94
N ALA A 14 10.26 -5.44 -5.83
CA ALA A 14 9.34 -5.87 -4.78
C ALA A 14 8.56 -4.70 -4.14
N VAL A 15 9.21 -3.54 -3.97
CA VAL A 15 8.55 -2.35 -3.40
C VAL A 15 7.55 -1.67 -4.35
N LEU A 16 7.51 -2.02 -5.65
CA LEU A 16 6.56 -1.45 -6.61
C LEU A 16 5.10 -1.81 -6.29
N THR A 17 4.87 -2.86 -5.49
CA THR A 17 3.56 -3.17 -4.90
C THR A 17 2.92 -1.96 -4.19
N GLY A 18 3.74 -1.06 -3.62
CA GLY A 18 3.29 0.17 -3.00
C GLY A 18 2.53 1.12 -3.93
N ILE A 19 2.74 1.05 -5.24
CA ILE A 19 1.98 1.83 -6.22
C ILE A 19 0.50 1.43 -6.20
N GLY A 20 0.22 0.14 -6.13
CA GLY A 20 -1.17 -0.37 -6.08
C GLY A 20 -1.89 0.08 -4.81
N ALA A 21 -1.23 -0.03 -3.66
CA ALA A 21 -1.76 0.45 -2.39
C ALA A 21 -2.00 1.97 -2.42
N GLY A 22 -1.02 2.76 -2.85
CA GLY A 22 -1.13 4.22 -2.89
C GLY A 22 -2.27 4.72 -3.78
N LEU A 23 -2.41 4.15 -4.99
CA LEU A 23 -3.52 4.48 -5.89
C LEU A 23 -4.87 4.03 -5.33
N GLY A 24 -4.94 2.83 -4.75
CA GLY A 24 -6.16 2.30 -4.15
C GLY A 24 -6.65 3.13 -2.97
N ILE A 25 -5.74 3.44 -2.04
CA ILE A 25 -6.01 4.28 -0.85
C ILE A 25 -6.38 5.69 -1.26
N GLY A 26 -5.66 6.30 -2.21
CA GLY A 26 -5.98 7.64 -2.70
C GLY A 26 -7.39 7.73 -3.27
N LYS A 27 -7.77 6.76 -4.11
CA LYS A 27 -9.12 6.69 -4.69
C LYS A 27 -10.20 6.46 -3.64
N ALA A 28 -9.97 5.52 -2.71
CA ALA A 28 -10.92 5.21 -1.63
C ALA A 28 -11.13 6.44 -0.72
N THR A 29 -10.04 7.14 -0.38
CA THR A 29 -10.07 8.33 0.46
C THR A 29 -10.82 9.48 -0.22
N SER A 30 -10.56 9.74 -1.50
CA SER A 30 -11.32 10.75 -2.28
C SER A 30 -12.82 10.43 -2.28
N SER A 31 -13.19 9.17 -2.52
CA SER A 31 -14.60 8.75 -2.53
C SER A 31 -15.26 8.89 -1.15
N ALA A 32 -14.52 8.63 -0.07
CA ALA A 32 -14.99 8.80 1.30
C ALA A 32 -15.21 10.26 1.65
N VAL A 33 -14.29 11.16 1.26
CA VAL A 33 -14.45 12.61 1.47
C VAL A 33 -15.68 13.14 0.75
N ASP A 34 -15.90 12.74 -0.50
CA ASP A 34 -17.10 13.12 -1.26
C ASP A 34 -18.39 12.59 -0.61
N ALA A 35 -18.37 11.36 -0.11
CA ALA A 35 -19.51 10.77 0.60
C ALA A 35 -19.80 11.52 1.91
N ILE A 36 -18.77 11.89 2.68
CA ILE A 36 -18.90 12.68 3.91
C ILE A 36 -19.45 14.08 3.62
N ALA A 37 -18.99 14.73 2.54
CA ALA A 37 -19.49 16.03 2.15
C ALA A 37 -20.99 16.01 1.81
N ARG A 38 -21.48 14.89 1.24
CA ARG A 38 -22.91 14.70 0.92
C ARG A 38 -23.75 14.32 2.14
N GLN A 39 -23.19 13.58 3.10
CA GLN A 39 -23.86 13.11 4.32
C GLN A 39 -22.94 13.24 5.55
N PRO A 40 -22.81 14.46 6.12
CA PRO A 40 -21.91 14.71 7.25
C PRO A 40 -22.22 13.87 8.50
N GLU A 41 -23.50 13.60 8.75
CA GLU A 41 -24.00 12.76 9.84
C GLU A 41 -23.52 11.30 9.75
N ALA A 42 -23.17 10.81 8.55
CA ALA A 42 -22.67 9.45 8.34
C ALA A 42 -21.14 9.34 8.45
N SER A 43 -20.43 10.44 8.76
CA SER A 43 -18.97 10.51 8.70
C SER A 43 -18.22 9.45 9.49
N GLY A 44 -18.69 9.11 10.70
CA GLY A 44 -18.09 8.07 11.52
C GLY A 44 -18.17 6.68 10.88
N LYS A 45 -19.31 6.34 10.28
CA LYS A 45 -19.51 5.05 9.60
C LYS A 45 -18.68 4.95 8.32
N ILE A 46 -18.62 6.04 7.54
CA ILE A 46 -17.81 6.11 6.32
C ILE A 46 -16.32 5.96 6.67
N SER A 47 -15.83 6.69 7.67
CA SER A 47 -14.44 6.65 8.09
C SER A 47 -14.02 5.28 8.60
N SER A 48 -14.91 4.58 9.32
CA SER A 48 -14.66 3.22 9.80
C SER A 48 -14.49 2.22 8.65
N SER A 49 -15.38 2.29 7.65
CA SER A 49 -15.27 1.46 6.44
C SER A 49 -14.03 1.81 5.60
N LEU A 50 -13.71 3.10 5.47
CA LEU A 50 -12.50 3.56 4.79
C LEU A 50 -11.25 3.00 5.47
N LEU A 51 -11.14 3.12 6.79
CA LEU A 51 -9.96 2.67 7.53
C LEU A 51 -9.74 1.16 7.38
N LEU A 52 -10.80 0.35 7.44
CA LEU A 52 -10.71 -1.09 7.19
C LEU A 52 -10.22 -1.37 5.77
N GLY A 53 -10.79 -0.70 4.76
CA GLY A 53 -10.37 -0.84 3.37
C GLY A 53 -8.91 -0.42 3.14
N CYS A 54 -8.50 0.71 3.72
CA CYS A 54 -7.13 1.21 3.64
C CYS A 54 -6.15 0.26 4.32
N ALA A 55 -6.47 -0.30 5.49
CA ALA A 55 -5.61 -1.26 6.18
C ALA A 55 -5.39 -2.53 5.33
N LEU A 56 -6.43 -3.03 4.66
CA LEU A 56 -6.32 -4.17 3.76
C LEU A 56 -5.50 -3.84 2.50
N ALA A 57 -5.67 -2.64 1.93
CA ALA A 57 -4.89 -2.18 0.79
C ALA A 57 -3.41 -1.99 1.16
N GLU A 58 -3.13 -1.38 2.32
CA GLU A 58 -1.78 -1.13 2.83
C GLU A 58 -1.00 -2.43 3.07
N ALA A 59 -1.68 -3.52 3.46
CA ALA A 59 -1.05 -4.82 3.63
C ALA A 59 -0.29 -5.29 2.36
N THR A 60 -0.78 -4.92 1.17
CA THR A 60 -0.10 -5.27 -0.09
C THR A 60 1.25 -4.57 -0.24
N ALA A 61 1.34 -3.29 0.16
CA ALA A 61 2.59 -2.53 0.19
C ALA A 61 3.54 -3.06 1.25
N ILE A 62 3.01 -3.38 2.44
CA ILE A 62 3.79 -3.96 3.54
C ILE A 62 4.41 -5.29 3.10
N TYR A 63 3.67 -6.17 2.42
CA TYR A 63 4.23 -7.43 1.94
C TYR A 63 5.36 -7.21 0.94
N GLY A 64 5.23 -6.29 -0.02
CA GLY A 64 6.34 -6.00 -0.94
C GLY A 64 7.55 -5.39 -0.26
N PHE A 65 7.34 -4.53 0.74
CA PHE A 65 8.43 -4.00 1.58
C PHE A 65 9.13 -5.11 2.38
N VAL A 66 8.38 -6.02 3.01
CA VAL A 66 8.93 -7.17 3.72
C VAL A 66 9.74 -8.05 2.78
N ILE A 67 9.23 -8.36 1.59
CA ILE A 67 9.97 -9.15 0.60
C ILE A 67 11.25 -8.43 0.17
N ALA A 68 11.22 -7.11 -0.06
CA ALA A 68 12.41 -6.34 -0.38
C ALA A 68 13.48 -6.42 0.73
N LEU A 69 13.06 -6.31 2.00
CA LEU A 69 13.96 -6.51 3.13
C LEU A 69 14.55 -7.91 3.16
N LEU A 70 13.74 -8.95 2.97
CA LEU A 70 14.23 -10.33 2.94
C LEU A 70 15.23 -10.55 1.80
N ILE A 71 15.01 -9.95 0.62
CA ILE A 71 15.95 -10.01 -0.50
C ILE A 71 17.29 -9.36 -0.12
N ILE A 72 17.27 -8.15 0.45
CA ILE A 72 18.50 -7.45 0.82
C ILE A 72 19.25 -8.10 1.98
N LEU A 73 18.53 -8.65 2.96
CA LEU A 73 19.12 -9.19 4.19
C LEU A 73 19.56 -10.64 4.07
N LEU A 74 18.89 -11.45 3.24
CA LEU A 74 19.11 -12.90 3.18
C LEU A 74 19.78 -13.38 1.89
N LEU A 75 19.70 -12.61 0.79
CA LEU A 75 20.29 -12.98 -0.51
C LEU A 75 21.55 -12.17 -0.85
N LYS A 76 22.00 -11.29 0.04
CA LYS A 76 23.24 -10.52 -0.10
C LYS A 76 24.47 -11.35 0.23
#